data_AF-A0A2S9GKX9-F1
#
_entry.id   AF-A0A2S9GKX9-F1
#
_cell.length_a   1.000
_cell.length_b   1.000
_cell.length_c   1.000
_cell.angle_alpha   90.00
_cell.angle_beta   90.00
_cell.angle_gamma   90.00
#
_symmetry.space_group_name_H-M   'P 1'
#
loop_
_entity.id
_entity.type
_entity.pdbx_description
1 polymer ?
#
loop_
_entity_poly.entity_id
_entity_poly.type
_entity_poly.pdbx_seq_one_letter_code
_entity_poly.pdbx_strand_id
1 'polypeptide(L)'
;PLEFEYRWNSGRWETTGQQPYLCKRTDTTSGVSSTRSDYWIPNPDGSFHGERTLVVHGGGCPGEGPGTHWVPISLTPIDPPP
;
A
#
# COMPACT_ATOMS: atom_id res chain seq x y z
N PRO A 1 5.15 13.15 6.12
CA PRO A 1 5.87 12.06 5.42
C PRO A 1 5.65 12.19 3.91
N LEU A 2 6.71 12.10 3.11
CA LEU A 2 6.56 11.90 1.66
C LEU A 2 5.89 10.53 1.48
N GLU A 3 4.95 10.38 0.54
CA GLU A 3 4.13 9.16 0.32
C GLU A 3 4.93 7.86 0.09
N PHE A 4 6.26 7.92 0.06
CA PHE A 4 7.16 6.83 -0.31
C PHE A 4 8.39 6.73 0.60
N GLU A 5 8.37 7.27 1.82
CA GLU A 5 9.46 7.03 2.76
C GLU A 5 9.40 5.59 3.27
N TYR A 6 10.35 4.77 2.83
CA TYR A 6 10.54 3.39 3.29
C TYR A 6 11.59 3.33 4.40
N ARG A 7 11.32 2.49 5.40
CA ARG A 7 12.23 2.23 6.53
C ARG A 7 12.57 0.76 6.60
N TRP A 8 13.83 0.44 6.86
CA TRP A 8 14.25 -0.93 7.07
C TRP A 8 13.89 -1.36 8.49
N ASN A 9 13.14 -2.45 8.62
CA ASN A 9 12.73 -3.00 9.89
C ASN A 9 12.66 -4.52 9.79
N SER A 10 13.34 -5.23 10.69
CA SER A 10 13.20 -6.69 10.87
C SER A 10 13.30 -7.51 9.57
N GLY A 11 14.24 -7.15 8.68
CA GLY A 11 14.50 -7.89 7.45
C GLY A 11 13.64 -7.50 6.23
N ARG A 12 12.86 -6.42 6.34
CA ARG A 12 12.04 -5.89 5.24
C ARG A 12 12.08 -4.37 5.17
N TRP A 13 11.81 -3.81 4.00
CA TRP A 13 11.44 -2.41 3.89
C TRP A 13 9.95 -2.24 4.17
N GLU A 14 9.57 -1.24 4.93
CA GLU A 14 8.17 -0.95 5.20
C GLU A 14 7.86 0.54 5.07
N THR A 15 6.66 0.85 4.61
CA THR A 15 6.08 2.20 4.64
C THR A 15 4.64 2.13 5.08
N THR A 16 4.16 3.15 5.76
CA THR A 16 2.76 3.27 6.18
C THR A 16 2.31 4.72 6.18
N GLY A 17 1.08 4.96 5.75
CA GLY A 17 0.55 6.30 5.63
C GLY A 17 -0.95 6.33 5.41
N GLN A 18 -1.54 7.50 5.66
CA GLN A 18 -2.92 7.76 5.26
C GLN A 18 -2.97 7.86 3.74
N GLN A 19 -3.85 7.07 3.12
CA GLN A 19 -4.14 7.12 1.70
C GLN A 19 -5.65 6.92 1.54
N PRO A 20 -6.41 7.85 0.96
CA PRO A 20 -7.84 7.66 0.78
C PRO A 20 -8.15 6.40 -0.06
N TYR A 21 -9.09 5.58 0.41
CA TYR A 21 -9.63 4.48 -0.37
C TYR A 21 -10.85 5.01 -1.15
N LEU A 22 -10.78 4.99 -2.48
CA LEU A 22 -11.86 5.52 -3.31
C LEU A 22 -12.96 4.47 -3.46
N CYS A 23 -14.16 4.77 -2.96
CA CYS A 23 -15.33 3.90 -3.16
C CYS A 23 -15.77 3.83 -4.63
N LYS A 24 -15.36 4.81 -5.44
CA LYS A 24 -15.56 4.84 -6.89
C LYS A 24 -14.23 5.19 -7.57
N ARG A 25 -13.75 4.28 -8.42
CA ARG A 25 -12.40 4.29 -9.02
C ARG A 25 -11.96 5.64 -9.62
N THR A 26 -12.88 6.40 -10.21
CA THR A 26 -12.58 7.64 -10.92
C THR A 26 -13.06 8.90 -10.20
N ASP A 27 -13.64 8.77 -9.01
CA ASP A 27 -14.20 9.89 -8.24
C ASP A 27 -13.38 10.12 -6.98
N THR A 28 -12.52 11.14 -7.04
CA THR A 28 -11.63 11.51 -5.94
C THR A 28 -12.37 12.03 -4.71
N THR A 29 -13.65 12.40 -4.84
CA THR A 29 -14.49 12.85 -3.71
C THR A 29 -15.10 11.67 -2.95
N SER A 30 -15.02 10.46 -3.49
CA SER A 30 -15.51 9.23 -2.86
C SER A 30 -14.53 8.60 -1.86
N GLY A 31 -13.45 9.31 -1.53
CA GLY A 31 -12.41 8.81 -0.65
C GLY A 31 -12.87 8.66 0.81
N VAL A 32 -12.67 7.48 1.38
CA VAL A 32 -12.83 7.22 2.82
C VAL A 32 -11.46 7.10 3.50
N SER A 33 -11.42 7.40 4.79
CA SER A 33 -10.19 7.31 5.58
C SER A 33 -9.66 5.88 5.56
N SER A 34 -8.40 5.73 5.16
CA SER A 34 -7.73 4.45 5.13
C SER A 34 -6.24 4.60 5.39
N THR A 35 -5.64 3.56 5.95
CA THR A 35 -4.20 3.44 6.12
C THR A 35 -3.67 2.40 5.15
N ARG A 36 -2.75 2.81 4.28
CA ARG A 36 -2.00 1.88 3.44
C ARG A 36 -0.69 1.53 4.12
N SER A 37 -0.28 0.28 4.04
CA SER A 37 1.07 -0.16 4.41
C SER A 37 1.60 -1.10 3.33
N ASP A 38 2.86 -0.93 2.97
CA ASP A 38 3.57 -1.82 2.03
C ASP A 38 4.79 -2.40 2.73
N TYR A 39 5.04 -3.69 2.51
CA TYR A 39 6.15 -4.45 3.06
C TYR A 39 6.91 -5.12 1.92
N TRP A 40 8.21 -4.85 1.78
CA TRP A 40 9.07 -5.43 0.75
C TRP A 40 10.17 -6.29 1.35
N ILE A 41 10.21 -7.55 0.94
CA ILE A 41 11.19 -8.54 1.37
C ILE A 41 12.11 -8.83 0.18
N PRO A 42 13.43 -8.63 0.33
CA PRO A 42 14.37 -8.85 -0.76
C PRO A 42 14.50 -10.34 -1.10
N ASN A 43 14.57 -10.63 -2.39
CA ASN A 43 14.93 -11.92 -2.93
C ASN A 43 16.44 -11.98 -3.23
N PRO A 44 17.04 -13.19 -3.32
CA PRO A 44 18.46 -13.34 -3.68
C PRO A 44 18.84 -12.79 -5.07
N ASP A 45 17.86 -12.69 -5.99
CA ASP A 45 18.05 -12.17 -7.35
C ASP A 45 17.95 -10.65 -7.46
N GLY A 46 17.78 -9.94 -6.32
CA GLY A 46 17.63 -8.49 -6.27
C GLY A 46 16.19 -7.98 -6.51
N SER A 47 15.24 -8.86 -6.83
CA SER A 47 13.81 -8.51 -6.83
C SER A 47 13.25 -8.49 -5.40
N PHE A 48 11.99 -8.07 -5.25
CA PHE A 48 11.27 -8.10 -3.98
C PHE A 48 9.92 -8.77 -4.14
N HIS A 49 9.55 -9.58 -3.15
CA HIS A 49 8.17 -9.96 -2.89
C HIS A 49 7.64 -9.16 -1.70
N GLY A 50 6.32 -9.07 -1.56
CA GLY A 50 5.77 -8.22 -0.53
C GLY A 50 4.27 -8.30 -0.36
N GLU A 51 3.80 -7.50 0.56
CA GLU A 51 2.40 -7.39 0.93
C GLU A 51 2.00 -5.92 1.00
N ARG A 52 0.80 -5.62 0.49
CA ARG A 52 0.12 -4.35 0.69
C ARG A 52 -1.13 -4.57 1.49
N THR A 53 -1.29 -3.82 2.56
CA THR A 53 -2.54 -3.74 3.32
C THR A 53 -3.18 -2.37 3.14
N LEU A 54 -4.49 -2.34 2.94
CA LEU A 54 -5.33 -1.13 3.00
C LEU A 54 -6.36 -1.34 4.09
N VAL A 55 -6.20 -0.65 5.21
CA VAL A 55 -7.12 -0.70 6.34
C VAL A 55 -8.09 0.47 6.22
N VAL A 56 -9.33 0.18 5.84
CA VAL A 56 -10.43 1.14 5.76
C VAL A 56 -11.06 1.29 7.14
N HIS A 57 -11.11 2.52 7.64
CA HIS A 57 -11.59 2.84 8.99
C HIS A 57 -13.03 3.37 8.99
N GLY A 58 -13.64 3.46 10.18
CA GLY A 58 -14.94 4.10 10.36
C GLY A 58 -16.08 3.38 9.64
N GLY A 59 -16.92 4.15 8.92
CA GLY A 59 -18.04 3.59 8.16
C GLY A 59 -17.64 2.91 6.85
N GLY A 60 -16.41 3.15 6.37
CA GLY A 60 -15.93 2.67 5.08
C GLY A 60 -16.83 3.04 3.89
N CYS A 61 -16.74 2.26 2.81
CA CYS A 61 -17.55 2.50 1.63
C CYS A 61 -18.99 2.01 1.84
N PRO A 62 -20.00 2.71 1.29
CA PRO A 62 -21.40 2.29 1.39
C PRO A 62 -21.61 0.84 0.92
N GLY A 63 -22.06 -0.04 1.81
CA GLY A 63 -22.29 -1.47 1.52
C GLY A 63 -21.09 -2.39 1.74
N GLU A 64 -19.88 -1.85 1.90
CA GLU A 64 -18.65 -2.62 2.20
C GLU A 64 -18.27 -2.51 3.68
N GLY A 65 -18.49 -1.34 4.29
CA GLY A 65 -18.09 -1.10 5.68
C GLY A 65 -16.57 -0.95 5.86
N PRO A 66 -16.08 -0.91 7.11
CA PRO A 66 -14.65 -0.97 7.39
C PRO A 66 -14.08 -2.35 7.10
N GLY A 67 -12.76 -2.44 6.91
CA GLY A 67 -12.11 -3.72 6.63
C GLY A 67 -10.63 -3.59 6.29
N THR A 68 -9.97 -4.72 6.13
CA THR A 68 -8.59 -4.79 5.64
C THR A 68 -8.56 -5.51 4.31
N HIS A 69 -8.11 -4.81 3.27
CA HIS A 69 -7.78 -5.42 2.00
C HIS A 69 -6.30 -5.79 2.01
N TRP A 70 -5.99 -7.03 1.67
CA TRP A 70 -4.63 -7.53 1.55
C TRP A 70 -4.34 -7.89 0.10
N VAL A 71 -3.20 -7.47 -0.41
CA VAL A 71 -2.80 -7.68 -1.80
C VAL A 71 -1.34 -8.12 -1.83
N PRO A 72 -1.00 -9.24 -2.47
CA PRO A 72 0.39 -9.59 -2.73
C PRO A 72 0.97 -8.64 -3.77
N ILE A 73 2.19 -8.17 -3.56
CA ILE A 73 2.90 -7.25 -4.45
C ILE A 73 4.29 -7.77 -4.77
N SER A 74 4.82 -7.41 -5.94
CA SER A 74 6.18 -7.73 -6.38
C SER A 74 6.83 -6.51 -7.00
N LEU A 75 8.14 -6.37 -6.82
CA LEU A 75 8.93 -5.29 -7.41
C LEU A 75 10.18 -5.90 -8.06
N THR A 76 10.34 -5.64 -9.35
CA THR A 76 11.55 -5.97 -10.09
C THR A 76 12.22 -4.65 -10.47
N PRO A 77 13.43 -4.38 -9.95
CA PRO A 77 14.18 -3.20 -10.35
C PRO A 77 14.40 -3.18 -11.87
N ILE A 78 14.27 -2.02 -12.48
CA ILE A 78 14.61 -1.77 -13.88
C ILE A 78 15.67 -0.67 -13.94
N ASP A 79 16.42 -0.65 -15.04
CA ASP A 79 17.32 0.46 -15.30
C ASP A 79 16.54 1.79 -15.37
N PRO A 80 17.15 2.91 -14.95
CA PRO A 80 16.50 4.21 -15.04
C PRO A 80 16.12 4.51 -16.51
N PRO A 81 14.98 5.18 -16.74
CA PRO A 81 14.65 5.68 -18.07
C PRO A 81 15.78 6.56 -18.64
N PRO A 82 16.01 6.57 -19.96
CA PRO A 82 16.99 7.45 -20.62
C PRO A 82 16.73 8.95 -20.38
#